data_AF-A0A2M8M150-F1
#
_entry.id   AF-A0A2M8M150-F1
#
_cell.length_a   1.000
_cell.length_b   1.000
_cell.length_c   1.000
_cell.angle_alpha   90.00
_cell.angle_beta   90.00
_cell.angle_gamma   90.00
#
_symmetry.space_group_name_H-M   'P 1'
#
loop_
_entity.id
_entity.type
_entity.pdbx_description
1 polymer ?
#
loop_
_entity_poly.entity_id
_entity_poly.type
_entity_poly.pdbx_seq_one_letter_code
_entity_poly.pdbx_strand_id
1 'polypeptide(L)'
;MAGDSLRRTGTTSRRAVLTAGTAGTAAALTAGLAGCETAGTADAADSAADEARTLSVGGRRPKGKDTVDVVADFGARGDGRTDDSRAFVRAYRHAVDRVWNGTGRTVVDIPAGVYLIREPDALIGAAGGRPKANGLRFRGAGKRMTQLLFAPRRAADSYLCRNEDAWANIVFEHLGFRSGTPGASFFYSYSTGQAQDYRFTDCEWLGEWTYGLALDGSNTNSEMRWEACRVGGAWRRAFLYSGLSQRSRDPGQQDQFLNYWFNDMKVEYEWGNFLEFPYGGSVTCRGGSYIVTGRRPERTGGPGESGESGEYGRTSTFFRFPRADHHGSVQRFHAEDIRFEVRGPDTLVIDCAWESGTVHFNDCDDTAHAFKDFAPGSRPHRYRPTGPGPLVRYDSCQLSGKHTYRPAGDGGGPAARYDMCLLANHGQEDFAEGATERIRYVDCRGR
;
A
#
# COMPACT_ATOMS: atom_id res chain seq x y z
N MET A 1 -14.50 -68.81 -28.59
CA MET A 1 -13.34 -68.44 -29.42
C MET A 1 -13.82 -67.47 -30.47
N ALA A 2 -13.12 -66.33 -30.55
CA ALA A 2 -13.10 -65.32 -31.62
C ALA A 2 -14.43 -64.77 -32.19
N GLY A 3 -14.56 -63.45 -32.04
CA GLY A 3 -15.06 -62.57 -33.09
C GLY A 3 -16.42 -61.95 -32.85
N ASP A 4 -16.46 -60.70 -32.37
CA ASP A 4 -17.03 -59.66 -33.22
C ASP A 4 -16.61 -58.24 -32.79
N SER A 5 -16.25 -57.43 -33.77
CA SER A 5 -15.79 -56.05 -33.63
C SER A 5 -16.95 -55.08 -33.79
N LEU A 6 -17.22 -54.23 -32.80
CA LEU A 6 -18.22 -53.17 -32.92
C LEU A 6 -17.69 -51.79 -32.51
N ARG A 7 -17.65 -50.94 -33.53
CA ARG A 7 -18.07 -49.52 -33.57
C ARG A 7 -17.33 -48.49 -32.70
N ARG A 8 -16.52 -47.70 -33.42
CA ARG A 8 -16.20 -46.30 -33.12
C ARG A 8 -17.36 -45.38 -33.49
N THR A 9 -17.79 -44.57 -32.54
CA THR A 9 -18.45 -43.26 -32.69
C THR A 9 -17.86 -42.41 -31.55
N GLY A 10 -17.11 -41.33 -31.76
CA GLY A 10 -17.49 -40.15 -32.52
C GLY A 10 -18.01 -39.10 -31.53
N THR A 11 -17.12 -38.47 -30.76
CA THR A 11 -17.46 -37.32 -29.89
C THR A 11 -16.62 -36.11 -30.26
N THR A 12 -17.36 -35.03 -30.46
CA THR A 12 -17.02 -33.74 -31.04
C THR A 12 -16.14 -32.93 -30.09
N SER A 13 -14.94 -32.55 -30.54
CA SER A 13 -14.08 -31.59 -29.84
C SER A 13 -14.35 -30.16 -30.30
N ARG A 14 -14.15 -29.25 -29.36
CA ARG A 14 -14.57 -27.84 -29.33
C ARG A 14 -13.75 -26.94 -30.27
N ARG A 15 -14.48 -26.01 -30.90
CA ARG A 15 -14.14 -24.61 -31.23
C ARG A 15 -12.69 -24.29 -31.62
N ALA A 16 -12.50 -24.07 -32.93
CA ALA A 16 -11.51 -23.15 -33.48
C ALA A 16 -12.10 -21.71 -33.57
N VAL A 17 -11.23 -20.74 -33.89
CA VAL A 17 -11.48 -19.32 -34.29
C VAL A 17 -11.47 -18.36 -33.07
N LEU A 18 -10.57 -17.37 -32.89
CA LEU A 18 -9.72 -16.58 -33.79
C LEU A 18 -8.56 -15.92 -33.01
N THR A 19 -7.36 -15.90 -33.60
CA THR A 19 -6.22 -15.03 -33.27
C THR A 19 -5.95 -14.11 -34.46
N ALA A 20 -5.96 -12.79 -34.20
CA ALA A 20 -5.44 -11.63 -34.96
C ALA A 20 -6.39 -10.45 -34.61
N GLY A 21 -5.99 -9.24 -34.29
CA GLY A 21 -4.70 -8.58 -34.22
C GLY A 21 -4.98 -7.10 -33.94
N THR A 22 -4.35 -6.59 -32.88
CA THR A 22 -3.69 -5.27 -32.78
C THR A 22 -4.40 -3.96 -33.13
N ALA A 23 -4.20 -3.02 -32.21
CA ALA A 23 -3.95 -1.58 -32.39
C ALA A 23 -5.15 -0.62 -32.33
N GLY A 24 -5.03 0.33 -31.40
CA GLY A 24 -5.59 1.68 -31.53
C GLY A 24 -6.78 1.98 -30.64
N THR A 25 -6.52 2.52 -29.44
CA THR A 25 -6.83 3.92 -29.03
C THR A 25 -6.72 4.03 -27.50
N ALA A 26 -5.55 4.45 -27.02
CA ALA A 26 -5.39 5.00 -25.69
C ALA A 26 -5.19 6.52 -25.86
N ALA A 27 -6.24 7.30 -25.61
CA ALA A 27 -6.16 8.76 -25.54
C ALA A 27 -7.31 9.31 -24.68
N ALA A 28 -6.96 10.28 -23.84
CA ALA A 28 -7.81 11.23 -23.11
C ALA A 28 -8.51 10.74 -21.82
N LEU A 29 -7.75 10.77 -20.72
CA LEU A 29 -8.27 11.09 -19.38
C LEU A 29 -7.37 12.17 -18.77
N THR A 30 -7.56 13.40 -19.25
CA THR A 30 -6.98 14.63 -18.68
C THR A 30 -8.01 15.75 -18.84
N ALA A 31 -9.00 15.76 -17.96
CA ALA A 31 -9.82 16.93 -17.62
C ALA A 31 -10.75 16.55 -16.46
N GLY A 32 -10.71 17.30 -15.36
CA GLY A 32 -11.75 17.23 -14.33
C GLY A 32 -11.28 17.25 -12.88
N LEU A 33 -10.45 18.22 -12.48
CA LEU A 33 -10.43 18.70 -11.10
C LEU A 33 -10.69 20.21 -11.14
N ALA A 34 -11.97 20.56 -11.32
CA ALA A 34 -12.48 21.90 -11.05
C ALA A 34 -13.39 21.77 -9.83
N GLY A 35 -12.91 22.26 -8.69
CA GLY A 35 -13.68 22.32 -7.45
C GLY A 35 -14.85 23.29 -7.56
N CYS A 36 -16.00 22.90 -7.01
CA CYS A 36 -17.15 23.78 -6.84
C CYS A 36 -16.83 24.89 -5.83
N GLU A 37 -16.93 26.14 -6.27
CA GLU A 37 -16.95 27.31 -5.40
C GLU A 37 -18.37 27.51 -4.83
N THR A 38 -18.49 27.50 -3.50
CA THR A 38 -19.64 28.07 -2.79
C THR A 38 -19.25 29.43 -2.24
N ALA A 39 -19.99 30.46 -2.66
CA ALA A 39 -19.83 31.83 -2.17
C ALA A 39 -20.27 31.95 -0.70
N GLY A 40 -19.45 32.59 0.14
CA GLY A 40 -19.76 32.91 1.53
C GLY A 40 -18.63 33.69 2.22
N THR A 41 -18.89 34.97 2.46
CA THR A 41 -18.09 36.09 2.99
C THR A 41 -17.20 35.88 4.24
N ALA A 42 -16.01 36.50 4.16
CA ALA A 42 -15.24 37.26 5.19
C ALA A 42 -14.76 36.57 6.48
N ASP A 43 -13.45 36.29 6.60
CA ASP A 43 -12.47 37.18 7.25
C ASP A 43 -11.05 36.55 7.23
N ALA A 44 -10.04 37.41 7.21
CA ALA A 44 -8.66 37.13 6.83
C ALA A 44 -7.79 36.41 7.88
N ALA A 45 -7.05 35.38 7.45
CA ALA A 45 -5.70 35.05 7.94
C ALA A 45 -5.00 34.04 7.00
N ASP A 46 -4.12 34.55 6.14
CA ASP A 46 -2.85 33.97 5.67
C ASP A 46 -2.78 32.45 5.36
N SER A 47 -3.72 31.94 4.55
CA SER A 47 -3.57 30.66 3.85
C SER A 47 -3.40 30.90 2.36
N ALA A 48 -2.21 31.34 1.96
CA ALA A 48 -1.79 31.20 0.58
C ALA A 48 -1.66 29.70 0.28
N ALA A 49 -2.71 29.13 -0.30
CA ALA A 49 -2.59 27.91 -1.08
C ALA A 49 -1.54 28.19 -2.16
N ASP A 50 -0.32 27.69 -1.94
CA ASP A 50 0.75 27.64 -2.93
C ASP A 50 0.30 26.61 -3.98
N GLU A 51 -0.64 27.02 -4.83
CA GLU A 51 -0.94 26.33 -6.08
C GLU A 51 0.40 26.05 -6.73
N ALA A 52 0.63 24.78 -7.10
CA ALA A 52 1.84 24.33 -7.78
C ALA A 52 2.06 25.16 -9.06
N ARG A 53 2.69 26.32 -8.91
CA ARG A 53 3.09 27.21 -9.99
C ARG A 53 4.19 26.47 -10.72
N THR A 54 3.77 25.71 -11.71
CA THR A 54 4.66 25.11 -12.69
C THR A 54 5.19 26.28 -13.50
N LEU A 55 6.28 26.89 -13.02
CA LEU A 55 7.03 27.87 -13.79
C LEU A 55 7.54 27.13 -15.03
N SER A 56 6.79 27.21 -16.11
CA SER A 56 7.19 26.76 -17.44
C SER A 56 8.25 27.73 -17.95
N VAL A 57 9.46 27.62 -17.40
CA VAL A 57 10.64 28.26 -17.96
C VAL A 57 10.94 27.51 -19.23
N GLY A 58 10.74 28.15 -20.38
CA GLY A 58 11.03 27.58 -21.69
C GLY A 58 12.48 27.11 -21.79
N GLY A 59 12.70 25.82 -21.55
CA GLY A 59 13.99 25.15 -21.67
C GLY A 59 14.09 24.39 -22.98
N ARG A 60 15.28 24.37 -23.58
CA ARG A 60 15.56 23.51 -24.74
C ARG A 60 15.58 22.05 -24.28
N ARG A 61 14.85 21.17 -24.97
CA ARG A 61 14.91 19.71 -24.75
C ARG A 61 16.37 19.22 -24.70
N PRO A 62 16.79 18.55 -23.63
CA PRO A 62 18.11 17.94 -23.54
C PRO A 62 18.32 16.93 -24.69
N LYS A 63 19.49 16.98 -25.34
CA LYS A 63 19.89 15.99 -26.36
C LYS A 63 20.15 14.64 -25.69
N GLY A 64 19.96 13.52 -26.41
CA GLY A 64 20.23 12.16 -25.91
C GLY A 64 19.00 11.28 -25.87
N LYS A 65 19.18 10.03 -25.43
CA LYS A 65 18.11 9.03 -25.32
C LYS A 65 17.19 9.36 -24.14
N ASP A 66 15.90 9.06 -24.29
CA ASP A 66 14.92 9.16 -23.20
C ASP A 66 14.87 7.88 -22.35
N THR A 67 15.55 6.83 -22.80
CA THR A 67 15.73 5.58 -22.06
C THR A 67 17.22 5.32 -21.89
N VAL A 68 17.61 4.97 -20.66
CA VAL A 68 18.99 4.65 -20.28
C VAL A 68 19.02 3.33 -19.53
N ASP A 69 20.11 2.58 -19.69
CA ASP A 69 20.31 1.26 -19.10
C ASP A 69 21.37 1.33 -17.98
N VAL A 70 21.03 0.88 -16.77
CA VAL A 70 21.95 0.94 -15.61
C VAL A 70 23.25 0.16 -15.82
N VAL A 71 23.24 -0.90 -16.62
CA VAL A 71 24.40 -1.72 -16.94
C VAL A 71 25.18 -1.06 -18.07
N ALA A 72 24.55 -0.80 -19.22
CA ALA A 72 25.24 -0.34 -20.42
C ALA A 72 25.72 1.11 -20.32
N ASP A 73 24.91 2.01 -19.74
CA ASP A 73 25.21 3.44 -19.68
C ASP A 73 25.90 3.85 -18.37
N PHE A 74 25.68 3.10 -17.28
CA PHE A 74 26.20 3.45 -15.96
C PHE A 74 27.07 2.37 -15.31
N GLY A 75 27.30 1.23 -15.94
CA GLY A 75 28.29 0.25 -15.51
C GLY A 75 27.91 -0.58 -14.28
N ALA A 76 26.61 -0.70 -13.96
CA ALA A 76 26.15 -1.71 -13.01
C ALA A 76 26.53 -3.12 -13.48
N ARG A 77 26.72 -4.07 -12.56
CA ARG A 77 27.06 -5.47 -12.85
C ARG A 77 25.86 -6.40 -12.72
N GLY A 78 24.99 -6.22 -11.73
CA GLY A 78 23.82 -7.07 -11.56
C GLY A 78 24.15 -8.53 -11.19
N ASP A 79 25.32 -8.77 -10.56
CA ASP A 79 25.84 -10.09 -10.21
C ASP A 79 25.55 -10.51 -8.74
N GLY A 80 24.86 -9.66 -7.99
CA GLY A 80 24.50 -9.83 -6.57
C GLY A 80 25.67 -9.65 -5.59
N ARG A 81 26.85 -9.26 -6.07
CA ARG A 81 28.09 -9.20 -5.28
C ARG A 81 28.79 -7.85 -5.38
N THR A 82 28.86 -7.30 -6.59
CA THR A 82 29.43 -5.98 -6.86
C THR A 82 28.49 -4.92 -6.31
N ASP A 83 29.05 -3.95 -5.59
CA ASP A 83 28.29 -2.80 -5.10
C ASP A 83 27.93 -1.86 -6.26
N ASP A 84 26.68 -1.94 -6.70
CA ASP A 84 26.14 -1.21 -7.84
C ASP A 84 25.65 0.20 -7.49
N SER A 85 25.75 0.60 -6.21
CA SER A 85 25.20 1.87 -5.71
C SER A 85 25.54 3.09 -6.58
N ARG A 86 26.82 3.22 -6.96
CA ARG A 86 27.29 4.36 -7.77
C ARG A 86 26.67 4.39 -9.17
N ALA A 87 26.35 3.24 -9.76
CA ALA A 87 25.69 3.19 -11.07
C ALA A 87 24.26 3.72 -10.97
N PHE A 88 23.52 3.33 -9.93
CA PHE A 88 22.17 3.82 -9.68
C PHE A 88 22.14 5.32 -9.35
N VAL A 89 23.07 5.80 -8.52
CA VAL A 89 23.21 7.24 -8.24
C VAL A 89 23.46 8.03 -9.53
N ARG A 90 24.30 7.52 -10.44
CA ARG A 90 24.53 8.17 -11.75
C ARG A 90 23.28 8.13 -12.63
N ALA A 91 22.55 7.02 -12.66
CA ALA A 91 21.31 6.89 -13.42
C ALA A 91 20.24 7.88 -12.94
N TYR A 92 20.07 8.00 -11.62
CA TYR A 92 19.16 8.97 -11.03
C TYR A 92 19.58 10.42 -11.36
N ARG A 93 20.85 10.77 -11.18
CA ARG A 93 21.36 12.11 -11.54
C ARG A 93 21.14 12.42 -13.02
N HIS A 94 21.35 11.44 -13.90
CA HIS A 94 21.05 11.59 -15.32
C HIS A 94 19.56 11.89 -15.58
N ALA A 95 18.65 11.26 -14.84
CA ALA A 95 17.22 11.58 -14.94
C ALA A 95 16.91 13.01 -14.45
N VAL A 96 17.53 13.44 -13.35
CA VAL A 96 17.41 14.81 -12.80
C VAL A 96 17.90 15.85 -13.80
N ASP A 97 19.09 15.67 -14.38
CA ASP A 97 19.71 16.62 -15.32
C ASP A 97 18.91 16.76 -16.63
N ARG A 98 17.97 15.84 -16.88
CA ARG A 98 17.09 15.83 -18.05
C ARG A 98 15.68 16.34 -17.77
N VAL A 99 15.40 16.77 -16.54
CA VAL A 99 14.15 17.49 -16.25
C VAL A 99 14.11 18.77 -17.08
N TRP A 100 13.02 18.96 -17.82
CA TRP A 100 12.77 20.22 -18.54
C TRP A 100 11.29 20.56 -18.52
N ASN A 101 11.00 21.85 -18.34
CA ASN A 101 9.65 22.39 -18.10
C ASN A 101 8.91 21.65 -16.98
N GLY A 102 9.60 21.35 -15.87
CA GLY A 102 8.99 20.67 -14.71
C GLY A 102 8.61 19.21 -14.95
N THR A 103 9.08 18.59 -16.03
CA THR A 103 8.73 17.20 -16.36
C THR A 103 9.99 16.37 -16.61
N GLY A 104 10.13 15.26 -15.87
CA GLY A 104 11.09 14.22 -16.17
C GLY A 104 10.52 13.27 -17.22
N ARG A 105 11.37 12.88 -18.17
CA ARG A 105 10.98 11.99 -19.29
C ARG A 105 11.90 10.78 -19.42
N THR A 106 12.82 10.62 -18.48
CA THR A 106 13.81 9.55 -18.49
C THR A 106 13.18 8.28 -17.95
N VAL A 107 13.31 7.20 -18.71
CA VAL A 107 13.07 5.82 -18.27
C VAL A 107 14.42 5.20 -17.92
N VAL A 108 14.58 4.77 -16.67
CA VAL A 108 15.75 4.03 -16.21
C VAL A 108 15.44 2.54 -16.33
N ASP A 109 16.00 1.90 -17.35
CA ASP A 109 15.93 0.47 -17.56
C ASP A 109 16.95 -0.26 -16.69
N ILE A 110 16.45 -1.30 -16.00
CA ILE A 110 17.21 -2.15 -15.09
C ILE A 110 17.10 -3.60 -15.59
N PRO A 111 18.06 -4.06 -16.41
CA PRO A 111 18.04 -5.41 -16.98
C PRO A 111 17.94 -6.51 -15.93
N ALA A 112 17.64 -7.74 -16.36
CA ALA A 112 17.65 -8.89 -15.47
C ALA A 112 19.00 -9.04 -14.75
N GLY A 113 18.96 -9.34 -13.46
CA GLY A 113 20.12 -9.38 -12.58
C GLY A 113 19.76 -9.12 -11.12
N VAL A 114 20.74 -9.31 -10.24
CA VAL A 114 20.65 -8.96 -8.82
C VAL A 114 21.63 -7.83 -8.54
N TYR A 115 21.14 -6.66 -8.17
CA TYR A 115 21.96 -5.48 -7.97
C TYR A 115 22.13 -5.22 -6.48
N LEU A 116 23.35 -5.37 -5.96
CA LEU A 116 23.65 -5.10 -4.57
C LEU A 116 23.82 -3.59 -4.37
N ILE A 117 22.96 -3.00 -3.55
CA ILE A 117 22.96 -1.56 -3.25
C ILE A 117 23.26 -1.37 -1.76
N ARG A 118 24.38 -0.72 -1.44
CA ARG A 118 24.81 -0.45 -0.06
C ARG A 118 24.66 1.02 0.35
N GLU A 119 24.60 1.92 -0.61
CA GLU A 119 24.41 3.35 -0.36
C GLU A 119 22.91 3.64 -0.20
N PRO A 120 22.49 4.23 0.94
CA PRO A 120 21.15 4.79 1.06
C PRO A 120 20.88 5.83 -0.03
N ASP A 121 19.61 6.00 -0.38
CA ASP A 121 19.13 6.98 -1.35
C ASP A 121 19.68 6.79 -2.77
N ALA A 122 20.30 5.64 -3.07
CA ALA A 122 20.96 5.39 -4.34
C ALA A 122 20.00 5.29 -5.53
N LEU A 123 18.75 4.84 -5.31
CA LEU A 123 17.77 4.72 -6.38
C LEU A 123 17.05 6.05 -6.64
N ILE A 124 16.67 6.75 -5.58
CA ILE A 124 16.17 8.14 -5.62
C ILE A 124 16.82 8.89 -4.46
N GLY A 125 17.66 9.87 -4.77
CA GLY A 125 18.34 10.71 -3.78
C GLY A 125 17.93 12.17 -3.90
N ALA A 126 16.67 12.46 -3.64
CA ALA A 126 16.08 13.79 -3.79
C ALA A 126 16.01 14.57 -2.47
N ALA A 127 17.03 14.42 -1.61
CA ALA A 127 17.15 15.19 -0.38
C ALA A 127 17.22 16.69 -0.69
N GLY A 128 16.53 17.52 0.11
CA GLY A 128 16.46 18.97 -0.11
C GLY A 128 15.50 19.42 -1.21
N GLY A 129 14.66 18.52 -1.73
CA GLY A 129 13.49 18.86 -2.54
C GLY A 129 13.75 19.42 -3.92
N ARG A 130 14.84 18.95 -4.56
CA ARG A 130 15.14 19.23 -5.96
C ARG A 130 15.41 17.94 -6.74
N PRO A 131 15.04 17.88 -8.03
CA PRO A 131 14.27 18.89 -8.79
C PRO A 131 12.80 18.95 -8.35
N LYS A 132 12.04 19.99 -8.73
CA LYS A 132 10.58 19.97 -8.64
C LYS A 132 10.04 19.49 -9.99
N ALA A 133 9.67 18.22 -10.08
CA ALA A 133 9.39 17.60 -11.38
C ALA A 133 8.29 16.54 -11.31
N ASN A 134 7.55 16.39 -12.42
CA ASN A 134 6.58 15.32 -12.63
C ASN A 134 7.15 14.29 -13.61
N GLY A 135 7.09 13.01 -13.27
CA GLY A 135 7.48 11.92 -14.16
C GLY A 135 8.89 11.42 -13.90
N LEU A 136 9.01 10.26 -13.25
CA LEU A 136 10.24 9.48 -13.12
C LEU A 136 9.89 8.01 -13.20
N ARG A 137 10.53 7.25 -14.11
CA ARG A 137 10.18 5.84 -14.33
C ARG A 137 11.38 4.92 -14.21
N PHE A 138 11.21 3.83 -13.47
CA PHE A 138 12.13 2.71 -13.36
C PHE A 138 11.45 1.44 -13.87
N ARG A 139 12.11 0.73 -14.79
CA ARG A 139 11.55 -0.47 -15.43
C ARG A 139 12.53 -1.64 -15.33
N GLY A 140 12.07 -2.74 -14.72
CA GLY A 140 12.79 -4.01 -14.68
C GLY A 140 12.38 -4.99 -15.77
N ALA A 141 12.99 -6.16 -15.77
CA ALA A 141 12.70 -7.27 -16.69
C ALA A 141 11.58 -8.21 -16.19
N GLY A 142 11.07 -8.01 -14.97
CA GLY A 142 10.08 -8.87 -14.31
C GLY A 142 10.35 -8.98 -12.82
N LYS A 143 9.29 -9.10 -11.99
CA LYS A 143 9.48 -9.52 -10.59
C LYS A 143 10.25 -10.84 -10.55
N ARG A 144 11.31 -10.90 -9.74
CA ARG A 144 12.29 -12.01 -9.65
C ARG A 144 13.29 -12.16 -10.81
N MET A 145 13.15 -11.39 -11.88
CA MET A 145 14.18 -11.31 -12.93
C MET A 145 15.14 -10.14 -12.67
N THR A 146 14.60 -9.00 -12.29
CA THR A 146 15.36 -7.85 -11.79
C THR A 146 15.17 -7.73 -10.28
N GLN A 147 16.25 -7.78 -9.50
CA GLN A 147 16.22 -7.68 -8.05
C GLN A 147 17.19 -6.61 -7.54
N LEU A 148 16.68 -5.68 -6.74
CA LEU A 148 17.47 -4.71 -5.99
C LEU A 148 17.66 -5.23 -4.57
N LEU A 149 18.86 -5.71 -4.24
CA LEU A 149 19.23 -6.14 -2.90
C LEU A 149 19.80 -4.94 -2.13
N PHE A 150 18.97 -4.32 -1.30
CA PHE A 150 19.36 -3.17 -0.49
C PHE A 150 19.96 -3.63 0.84
N ALA A 151 21.28 -3.51 0.97
CA ALA A 151 22.06 -3.95 2.13
C ALA A 151 22.95 -2.82 2.67
N PRO A 152 22.37 -1.71 3.18
CA PRO A 152 23.14 -0.63 3.78
C PRO A 152 23.90 -1.12 5.02
N ARG A 153 24.98 -0.42 5.39
CA ARG A 153 25.78 -0.78 6.58
C ARG A 153 25.00 -0.74 7.89
N ARG A 154 23.96 0.09 7.95
CA ARG A 154 23.05 0.26 9.10
C ARG A 154 21.61 0.27 8.61
N ALA A 155 20.68 -0.17 9.45
CA ALA A 155 19.25 -0.18 9.17
C ALA A 155 18.60 1.19 9.42
N ALA A 156 18.87 1.76 10.60
CA ALA A 156 18.27 3.00 11.05
C ALA A 156 18.42 4.12 10.01
N ASP A 157 17.31 4.80 9.69
CA ASP A 157 17.21 5.91 8.72
C ASP A 157 17.88 5.63 7.36
N SER A 158 17.95 4.37 6.95
CA SER A 158 18.49 3.97 5.65
C SER A 158 17.35 3.58 4.72
N TYR A 159 17.11 4.44 3.74
CA TYR A 159 16.09 4.25 2.70
C TYR A 159 16.76 3.96 1.36
N LEU A 160 16.14 3.15 0.51
CA LEU A 160 16.61 2.98 -0.87
C LEU A 160 16.23 4.19 -1.73
N CYS A 161 15.06 4.76 -1.46
CA CYS A 161 14.50 5.93 -2.09
C CYS A 161 14.17 7.00 -1.05
N ARG A 162 14.58 8.24 -1.31
CA ARG A 162 14.23 9.43 -0.54
C ARG A 162 13.73 10.52 -1.46
N ASN A 163 12.44 10.82 -1.38
CA ASN A 163 11.79 11.89 -2.13
C ASN A 163 11.32 12.97 -1.16
N GLU A 164 12.00 14.12 -1.12
CA GLU A 164 11.63 15.22 -0.23
C GLU A 164 10.90 16.33 -0.98
N ASP A 165 9.67 16.07 -1.41
CA ASP A 165 8.84 17.01 -2.14
C ASP A 165 9.42 17.35 -3.53
N ALA A 166 10.26 16.46 -4.10
CA ALA A 166 10.94 16.69 -5.37
C ALA A 166 10.11 16.18 -6.56
N TRP A 167 9.74 14.91 -6.52
CA TRP A 167 9.09 14.22 -7.64
C TRP A 167 7.61 13.94 -7.39
N ALA A 168 6.78 14.19 -8.40
CA ALA A 168 5.45 13.62 -8.57
C ALA A 168 5.47 12.57 -9.70
N ASN A 169 4.46 11.70 -9.77
CA ASN A 169 4.29 10.72 -10.85
C ASN A 169 5.52 9.80 -11.01
N ILE A 170 5.90 9.16 -9.91
CA ILE A 170 6.99 8.17 -9.88
C ILE A 170 6.41 6.80 -10.23
N VAL A 171 7.05 6.09 -11.16
CA VAL A 171 6.61 4.78 -11.63
C VAL A 171 7.70 3.74 -11.44
N PHE A 172 7.35 2.63 -10.79
CA PHE A 172 8.17 1.41 -10.73
C PHE A 172 7.41 0.26 -11.38
N GLU A 173 8.02 -0.39 -12.36
CA GLU A 173 7.41 -1.48 -13.13
C GLU A 173 8.34 -2.70 -13.16
N HIS A 174 7.82 -3.89 -12.87
CA HIS A 174 8.51 -5.17 -13.09
C HIS A 174 9.83 -5.34 -12.32
N LEU A 175 9.86 -4.91 -11.06
CA LEU A 175 11.04 -4.92 -10.19
C LEU A 175 10.76 -5.71 -8.91
N GLY A 176 11.78 -6.39 -8.36
CA GLY A 176 11.72 -6.80 -6.96
C GLY A 176 12.76 -6.09 -6.11
N PHE A 177 12.38 -5.83 -4.86
CA PHE A 177 13.15 -5.16 -3.84
C PHE A 177 13.34 -6.12 -2.67
N ARG A 178 14.58 -6.34 -2.26
CA ARG A 178 14.90 -7.20 -1.12
C ARG A 178 15.72 -6.44 -0.11
N SER A 179 15.29 -6.43 1.15
CA SER A 179 16.11 -5.96 2.26
C SER A 179 17.16 -7.02 2.57
N GLY A 180 18.43 -6.64 2.43
CA GLY A 180 19.60 -7.40 2.87
C GLY A 180 20.09 -7.00 4.27
N THR A 181 19.62 -5.86 4.78
CA THR A 181 19.89 -5.38 6.14
C THR A 181 18.57 -5.27 6.90
N PRO A 182 18.23 -6.25 7.77
CA PRO A 182 16.97 -6.24 8.51
C PRO A 182 16.67 -4.91 9.20
N GLY A 183 15.49 -4.36 8.95
CA GLY A 183 15.07 -3.06 9.48
C GLY A 183 15.46 -1.85 8.63
N ALA A 184 16.12 -2.03 7.48
CA ALA A 184 16.20 -0.96 6.48
C ALA A 184 14.80 -0.64 5.91
N SER A 185 14.67 0.48 5.21
CA SER A 185 13.39 0.93 4.63
C SER A 185 13.49 1.08 3.13
N PHE A 186 12.37 0.90 2.41
CA PHE A 186 12.38 1.05 0.96
C PHE A 186 12.29 2.53 0.57
N PHE A 187 11.28 3.25 1.04
CA PHE A 187 10.97 4.60 0.54
C PHE A 187 10.59 5.56 1.66
N TYR A 188 11.20 6.74 1.67
CA TYR A 188 10.76 7.90 2.45
C TYR A 188 10.18 8.96 1.51
N SER A 189 8.95 9.39 1.77
CA SER A 189 8.27 10.45 1.02
C SER A 189 7.86 11.57 1.95
N TYR A 190 8.57 12.68 1.88
CA TYR A 190 8.17 13.94 2.52
C TYR A 190 7.46 14.81 1.51
N SER A 191 6.35 15.44 1.87
CA SER A 191 5.61 16.31 0.97
C SER A 191 4.96 17.50 1.67
N THR A 192 5.03 18.66 1.04
CA THR A 192 4.30 19.88 1.42
C THR A 192 3.43 20.41 0.29
N GLY A 193 3.36 19.69 -0.83
CA GLY A 193 2.55 20.11 -1.98
C GLY A 193 2.88 19.42 -3.30
N GLN A 194 3.97 18.62 -3.37
CA GLN A 194 4.42 18.09 -4.65
C GLN A 194 4.43 16.56 -4.76
N ALA A 195 4.75 15.82 -3.70
CA ALA A 195 5.00 14.39 -3.84
C ALA A 195 3.69 13.57 -3.95
N GLN A 196 3.21 13.23 -5.15
CA GLN A 196 1.94 12.49 -5.41
C GLN A 196 2.00 11.59 -6.63
N ASP A 197 0.93 10.81 -6.86
CA ASP A 197 0.67 10.00 -8.06
C ASP A 197 1.71 8.90 -8.28
N TYR A 198 2.10 8.20 -7.23
CA TYR A 198 3.06 7.10 -7.36
C TYR A 198 2.39 5.84 -7.89
N ARG A 199 3.05 5.13 -8.81
CA ARG A 199 2.56 3.87 -9.37
C ARG A 199 3.58 2.75 -9.24
N PHE A 200 3.09 1.61 -8.75
CA PHE A 200 3.85 0.38 -8.66
C PHE A 200 3.07 -0.72 -9.40
N THR A 201 3.67 -1.29 -10.44
CA THR A 201 3.03 -2.33 -11.26
C THR A 201 3.91 -3.55 -11.34
N ASP A 202 3.37 -4.71 -10.95
CA ASP A 202 4.07 -6.00 -10.96
C ASP A 202 5.42 -5.97 -10.19
N CYS A 203 5.42 -5.29 -9.04
CA CYS A 203 6.56 -5.21 -8.14
C CYS A 203 6.51 -6.26 -7.02
N GLU A 204 7.66 -6.60 -6.43
CA GLU A 204 7.75 -7.52 -5.29
C GLU A 204 8.63 -6.94 -4.17
N TRP A 205 8.21 -7.04 -2.90
CA TRP A 205 9.02 -6.69 -1.73
C TRP A 205 9.27 -7.93 -0.86
N LEU A 206 10.53 -8.18 -0.49
CA LEU A 206 10.97 -9.32 0.33
C LEU A 206 12.02 -8.92 1.37
N GLY A 207 12.25 -9.78 2.36
CA GLY A 207 13.18 -9.52 3.47
C GLY A 207 12.50 -8.78 4.63
N GLU A 208 13.28 -8.41 5.65
CA GLU A 208 12.76 -7.67 6.80
C GLU A 208 12.97 -6.16 6.61
N TRP A 209 11.86 -5.43 6.51
CA TRP A 209 11.82 -3.98 6.34
C TRP A 209 11.26 -3.29 7.59
N THR A 210 11.65 -2.03 7.83
CA THR A 210 10.91 -1.19 8.75
C THR A 210 9.67 -0.62 8.07
N TYR A 211 9.87 0.09 6.96
CA TYR A 211 8.82 0.66 6.13
C TYR A 211 8.99 0.24 4.68
N GLY A 212 7.87 -0.05 4.00
CA GLY A 212 7.86 -0.07 2.53
C GLY A 212 7.88 1.37 2.03
N LEU A 213 6.83 2.12 2.33
CA LEU A 213 6.75 3.56 2.13
C LEU A 213 6.38 4.22 3.46
N ALA A 214 7.18 5.20 3.88
CA ALA A 214 6.88 6.08 5.01
C ALA A 214 6.55 7.48 4.50
N LEU A 215 5.35 7.97 4.84
CA LEU A 215 4.85 9.28 4.43
C LEU A 215 4.96 10.30 5.57
N ASP A 216 5.45 11.49 5.25
CA ASP A 216 5.67 12.60 6.17
C ASP A 216 5.42 13.95 5.49
N GLY A 217 5.36 15.03 6.28
CA GLY A 217 5.13 16.39 5.80
C GLY A 217 3.75 16.92 6.18
N SER A 218 3.09 17.65 5.30
CA SER A 218 1.85 18.35 5.64
C SER A 218 0.78 18.34 4.56
N ASN A 219 1.14 18.06 3.30
CA ASN A 219 0.16 17.99 2.22
C ASN A 219 0.64 17.04 1.12
N THR A 220 -0.28 16.60 0.29
CA THR A 220 -0.02 15.72 -0.84
C THR A 220 0.44 14.36 -0.30
N ASN A 221 1.41 13.61 -0.85
CA ASN A 221 1.57 12.17 -0.54
C ASN A 221 0.30 11.35 -0.82
N SER A 222 -0.40 11.72 -1.89
CA SER A 222 -1.70 11.20 -2.25
C SER A 222 -1.68 10.54 -3.64
N GLU A 223 -2.80 9.95 -4.01
CA GLU A 223 -3.03 9.32 -5.31
C GLU A 223 -2.07 8.17 -5.64
N MET A 224 -1.71 7.34 -4.66
CA MET A 224 -0.78 6.24 -4.90
C MET A 224 -1.48 4.94 -5.29
N ARG A 225 -0.87 4.17 -6.20
CA ARG A 225 -1.45 2.95 -6.74
C ARG A 225 -0.46 1.78 -6.81
N TRP A 226 -0.94 0.60 -6.41
CA TRP A 226 -0.27 -0.68 -6.55
C TRP A 226 -1.15 -1.65 -7.35
N GLU A 227 -0.58 -2.27 -8.37
CA GLU A 227 -1.27 -3.19 -9.28
C GLU A 227 -0.47 -4.48 -9.45
N ALA A 228 -1.11 -5.63 -9.21
CA ALA A 228 -0.53 -6.98 -9.37
C ALA A 228 0.81 -7.19 -8.61
N CYS A 229 0.99 -6.47 -7.51
CA CYS A 229 2.21 -6.48 -6.72
C CYS A 229 2.19 -7.57 -5.64
N ARG A 230 3.38 -7.97 -5.17
CA ARG A 230 3.54 -8.86 -4.02
C ARG A 230 4.25 -8.16 -2.87
N VAL A 231 3.67 -8.25 -1.68
CA VAL A 231 4.30 -7.80 -0.43
C VAL A 231 4.57 -9.04 0.42
N GLY A 232 5.84 -9.32 0.71
CA GLY A 232 6.22 -10.42 1.59
C GLY A 232 7.38 -10.09 2.52
N GLY A 233 8.00 -11.11 3.11
CA GLY A 233 9.04 -10.93 4.11
C GLY A 233 8.46 -10.58 5.49
N ALA A 234 8.99 -9.56 6.15
CA ALA A 234 8.54 -9.13 7.48
C ALA A 234 8.60 -7.60 7.63
N TRP A 235 7.72 -7.03 8.46
CA TRP A 235 7.57 -5.58 8.60
C TRP A 235 7.61 -5.14 10.07
N ARG A 236 8.66 -4.39 10.47
CA ARG A 236 8.75 -3.82 11.83
C ARG A 236 7.61 -2.86 12.12
N ARG A 237 7.26 -2.02 11.14
CA ARG A 237 6.13 -1.11 11.19
C ARG A 237 5.06 -1.57 10.21
N ALA A 238 5.10 -1.07 8.97
CA ALA A 238 4.11 -1.39 7.94
C ALA A 238 4.70 -1.36 6.53
N PHE A 239 4.02 -2.00 5.57
CA PHE A 239 4.34 -1.80 4.15
C PHE A 239 4.06 -0.36 3.72
N LEU A 240 2.87 0.19 4.01
CA LEU A 240 2.59 1.62 3.85
C LEU A 240 2.27 2.23 5.22
N TYR A 241 3.03 3.25 5.59
CA TYR A 241 2.87 4.00 6.83
C TYR A 241 2.58 5.47 6.53
N SER A 242 1.35 5.91 6.79
CA SER A 242 0.88 7.28 6.59
C SER A 242 0.77 8.01 7.91
N GLY A 243 1.68 8.95 8.19
CA GLY A 243 1.63 9.67 9.46
C GLY A 243 2.94 9.77 10.22
N LEU A 244 4.11 9.63 9.57
CA LEU A 244 5.39 9.55 10.29
C LEU A 244 5.64 10.80 11.16
N SER A 245 5.17 11.96 10.70
CA SER A 245 5.14 13.23 11.46
C SER A 245 6.48 13.67 12.05
N GLN A 246 7.61 13.19 11.51
CA GLN A 246 8.94 13.54 12.01
C GLN A 246 9.32 14.98 11.67
N ARG A 247 8.83 15.47 10.52
CA ARG A 247 9.16 16.81 10.01
C ARG A 247 7.93 17.72 9.89
N SER A 248 6.75 17.25 10.27
CA SER A 248 5.55 18.09 10.28
C SER A 248 5.53 19.03 11.50
N ARG A 249 5.18 20.29 11.27
CA ARG A 249 4.90 21.26 12.35
C ARG A 249 3.47 21.17 12.86
N ASP A 250 2.58 20.69 12.02
CA ASP A 250 1.17 20.44 12.32
C ASP A 250 0.81 19.06 11.76
N PRO A 251 1.01 17.99 12.55
CA PRO A 251 0.71 16.62 12.13
C PRO A 251 -0.72 16.44 11.62
N GLY A 252 -1.68 17.25 12.11
CA GLY A 252 -3.08 17.21 11.66
C GLY A 252 -3.23 17.40 10.15
N GLN A 253 -2.36 18.19 9.52
CA GLN A 253 -2.41 18.42 8.07
C GLN A 253 -2.14 17.14 7.25
N GLN A 254 -1.47 16.13 7.83
CA GLN A 254 -1.25 14.83 7.18
C GLN A 254 -2.56 14.06 6.94
N ASP A 255 -3.69 14.51 7.48
CA ASP A 255 -4.99 14.01 7.08
C ASP A 255 -5.30 14.25 5.59
N GLN A 256 -4.61 15.20 4.93
CA GLN A 256 -4.69 15.39 3.48
C GLN A 256 -3.95 14.32 2.66
N PHE A 257 -3.30 13.36 3.31
CA PHE A 257 -2.66 12.23 2.64
C PHE A 257 -3.74 11.22 2.23
N LEU A 258 -4.21 11.31 1.00
CA LEU A 258 -5.44 10.66 0.56
C LEU A 258 -5.28 9.77 -0.69
N ASN A 259 -6.25 8.90 -0.92
CA ASN A 259 -6.45 8.17 -2.17
C ASN A 259 -5.35 7.13 -2.47
N TYR A 260 -5.51 5.95 -1.87
CA TYR A 260 -4.62 4.81 -2.07
C TYR A 260 -5.36 3.63 -2.67
N TRP A 261 -4.85 3.08 -3.76
CA TRP A 261 -5.47 1.96 -4.47
C TRP A 261 -4.55 0.75 -4.56
N PHE A 262 -5.02 -0.38 -4.06
CA PHE A 262 -4.32 -1.66 -4.07
C PHE A 262 -5.18 -2.66 -4.85
N ASN A 263 -4.73 -3.06 -6.04
CA ASN A 263 -5.48 -3.96 -6.91
C ASN A 263 -4.68 -5.25 -7.17
N ASP A 264 -5.35 -6.40 -7.04
CA ASP A 264 -4.79 -7.73 -7.31
C ASP A 264 -3.49 -8.02 -6.54
N MET A 265 -3.47 -7.60 -5.26
CA MET A 265 -2.30 -7.73 -4.42
C MET A 265 -2.11 -9.16 -3.92
N LYS A 266 -0.85 -9.61 -3.88
CA LYS A 266 -0.46 -10.78 -3.09
C LYS A 266 0.25 -10.34 -1.82
N VAL A 267 -0.47 -10.30 -0.71
CA VAL A 267 0.07 -9.93 0.60
C VAL A 267 0.36 -11.21 1.38
N GLU A 268 1.63 -11.59 1.48
CA GLU A 268 2.06 -12.85 2.13
C GLU A 268 3.39 -12.61 2.86
N TYR A 269 3.30 -12.21 4.13
CA TYR A 269 4.44 -11.89 5.00
C TYR A 269 4.41 -12.70 6.30
N GLU A 270 5.57 -12.87 6.93
CA GLU A 270 5.72 -13.63 8.16
C GLU A 270 5.06 -12.92 9.34
N TRP A 271 5.31 -11.62 9.48
CA TRP A 271 4.71 -10.78 10.52
C TRP A 271 4.84 -9.31 10.16
N GLY A 272 4.02 -8.46 10.80
CA GLY A 272 4.02 -7.03 10.55
C GLY A 272 2.65 -6.45 10.23
N ASN A 273 2.62 -5.19 9.80
CA ASN A 273 1.39 -4.58 9.30
C ASN A 273 1.47 -4.35 7.78
N PHE A 274 0.35 -4.46 7.08
CA PHE A 274 0.31 -4.09 5.67
C PHE A 274 0.11 -2.58 5.53
N LEU A 275 -1.04 -2.07 5.98
CA LEU A 275 -1.37 -0.64 5.96
C LEU A 275 -1.47 -0.11 7.38
N GLU A 276 -0.79 1.01 7.66
CA GLU A 276 -0.88 1.70 8.94
C GLU A 276 -1.04 3.22 8.74
N PHE A 277 -2.18 3.75 9.19
CA PHE A 277 -2.57 5.14 8.94
C PHE A 277 -2.92 5.86 10.25
N PRO A 278 -1.93 6.32 11.02
CA PRO A 278 -2.13 7.32 12.07
C PRO A 278 -2.73 8.62 11.55
N TYR A 279 -2.40 9.02 10.32
CA TYR A 279 -2.96 10.19 9.64
C TYR A 279 -3.33 9.83 8.20
N GLY A 280 -4.20 10.64 7.60
CA GLY A 280 -4.67 10.43 6.24
C GLY A 280 -5.74 9.34 6.16
N GLY A 281 -6.11 8.99 4.92
CA GLY A 281 -7.06 7.90 4.66
C GLY A 281 -7.67 7.98 3.26
N SER A 282 -8.85 7.40 3.02
CA SER A 282 -9.34 7.09 1.67
C SER A 282 -8.50 5.99 1.00
N VAL A 283 -8.72 4.76 1.45
CA VAL A 283 -8.01 3.57 1.02
C VAL A 283 -8.98 2.60 0.36
N THR A 284 -8.59 2.04 -0.77
CA THR A 284 -9.32 0.97 -1.47
C THR A 284 -8.38 -0.20 -1.76
N CYS A 285 -8.75 -1.39 -1.29
CA CYS A 285 -8.11 -2.66 -1.63
C CYS A 285 -9.11 -3.54 -2.39
N ARG A 286 -8.72 -4.07 -3.55
CA ARG A 286 -9.56 -4.93 -4.41
C ARG A 286 -8.80 -6.16 -4.86
N GLY A 287 -9.41 -7.33 -4.69
CA GLY A 287 -8.85 -8.58 -5.14
C GLY A 287 -7.64 -9.02 -4.31
N GLY A 288 -7.26 -10.28 -4.51
CA GLY A 288 -5.98 -10.80 -4.05
C GLY A 288 -6.06 -11.74 -2.85
N SER A 289 -4.91 -12.02 -2.26
CA SER A 289 -4.77 -12.97 -1.15
C SER A 289 -3.88 -12.40 -0.05
N TYR A 290 -4.40 -12.40 1.17
CA TYR A 290 -3.82 -11.72 2.32
C TYR A 290 -3.54 -12.74 3.44
N ILE A 291 -2.27 -13.01 3.71
CA ILE A 291 -1.80 -14.09 4.58
C ILE A 291 -0.69 -13.57 5.48
N VAL A 292 -0.85 -13.73 6.79
CA VAL A 292 0.25 -13.64 7.76
C VAL A 292 0.70 -15.06 8.09
N THR A 293 1.90 -15.44 7.68
CA THR A 293 2.37 -16.84 7.75
C THR A 293 3.04 -17.21 9.06
N GLY A 294 3.51 -16.22 9.83
CA GLY A 294 4.23 -16.39 11.08
C GLY A 294 3.67 -15.53 12.21
N ARG A 295 4.52 -15.24 13.20
CA ARG A 295 4.16 -14.46 14.38
C ARG A 295 5.20 -13.37 14.62
N ARG A 296 4.74 -12.17 14.98
CA ARG A 296 5.64 -11.06 15.32
C ARG A 296 6.48 -11.44 16.55
N PRO A 297 7.81 -11.27 16.51
CA PRO A 297 8.66 -11.47 17.67
C PRO A 297 8.25 -10.56 18.84
N GLU A 298 8.37 -11.04 20.07
CA GLU A 298 8.09 -10.23 21.28
C GLU A 298 9.07 -9.04 21.44
N ARG A 299 10.24 -9.15 20.81
CA ARG A 299 11.24 -8.08 20.71
C ARG A 299 11.67 -7.91 19.26
N THR A 300 11.18 -6.86 18.61
CA THR A 300 11.57 -6.48 17.24
C THR A 300 12.60 -5.36 17.20
N GLY A 301 12.97 -4.77 18.35
CA GLY A 301 14.02 -3.75 18.44
C GLY A 301 15.42 -4.38 18.51
N GLY A 302 16.35 -3.88 17.70
CA GLY A 302 17.76 -4.25 17.76
C GLY A 302 18.40 -3.88 19.12
N PRO A 303 19.62 -4.37 19.42
CA PRO A 303 20.39 -3.91 20.57
C PRO A 303 20.60 -2.38 20.47
N GLY A 304 20.00 -1.61 21.39
CA GLY A 304 20.08 -0.15 21.41
C GLY A 304 18.87 0.60 20.83
N GLU A 305 17.90 -0.10 20.22
CA GLU A 305 16.63 0.51 19.80
C GLU A 305 15.64 0.44 20.97
N SER A 306 15.59 1.51 21.77
CA SER A 306 14.56 1.68 22.79
C SER A 306 13.21 1.97 22.11
N GLY A 307 12.31 0.99 22.04
CA GLY A 307 10.89 1.32 22.21
C GLY A 307 9.85 0.82 21.21
N GLU A 308 10.15 0.04 20.17
CA GLU A 308 9.09 -0.30 19.19
C GLU A 308 8.36 -1.63 19.41
N SER A 309 8.95 -2.58 20.16
CA SER A 309 8.29 -3.88 20.41
C SER A 309 7.11 -3.80 21.38
N GLY A 310 6.96 -2.67 22.09
CA GLY A 310 5.85 -2.45 23.02
C GLY A 310 4.53 -2.13 22.34
N GLU A 311 4.54 -1.47 21.18
CA GLU A 311 3.30 -0.92 20.60
C GLU A 311 2.40 -2.01 19.99
N TYR A 312 3.00 -2.97 19.29
CA TYR A 312 2.25 -4.00 18.55
C TYR A 312 2.12 -5.33 19.33
N GLY A 313 2.96 -5.52 20.35
CA GLY A 313 3.14 -6.82 20.99
C GLY A 313 3.44 -7.90 19.95
N ARG A 314 2.64 -8.98 19.94
CA ARG A 314 2.76 -10.08 18.97
C ARG A 314 1.86 -9.92 17.74
N THR A 315 1.10 -8.82 17.69
CA THR A 315 0.02 -8.64 16.74
C THR A 315 0.54 -8.25 15.36
N SER A 316 -0.02 -8.87 14.33
CA SER A 316 0.14 -8.48 12.92
C SER A 316 -1.22 -8.13 12.33
N THR A 317 -1.31 -7.01 11.61
CA THR A 317 -2.59 -6.44 11.16
C THR A 317 -2.54 -6.09 9.68
N PHE A 318 -3.54 -6.48 8.88
CA PHE A 318 -3.59 -6.02 7.50
C PHE A 318 -3.93 -4.52 7.41
N PHE A 319 -4.94 -4.06 8.16
CA PHE A 319 -5.36 -2.65 8.15
C PHE A 319 -5.37 -2.06 9.56
N ARG A 320 -4.42 -1.18 9.88
CA ARG A 320 -4.30 -0.55 11.21
C ARG A 320 -4.54 0.96 11.11
N PHE A 321 -5.60 1.44 11.75
CA PHE A 321 -5.98 2.85 11.81
C PHE A 321 -5.99 3.28 13.28
N PRO A 322 -4.82 3.57 13.88
CA PRO A 322 -4.68 3.57 15.34
C PRO A 322 -5.15 4.85 16.02
N ARG A 323 -5.36 5.93 15.27
CA ARG A 323 -5.74 7.26 15.77
C ARG A 323 -7.26 7.46 15.67
N ALA A 324 -7.80 8.14 16.66
CA ALA A 324 -9.23 8.43 16.77
C ALA A 324 -9.59 9.74 16.05
N ASP A 325 -8.94 10.81 16.45
CA ASP A 325 -9.13 12.16 15.91
C ASP A 325 -8.61 12.25 14.48
N HIS A 326 -9.46 12.74 13.58
CA HIS A 326 -9.09 13.10 12.21
C HIS A 326 -9.96 14.24 11.70
N HIS A 327 -9.53 14.91 10.64
CA HIS A 327 -10.39 15.81 9.88
C HIS A 327 -11.46 15.03 9.09
N GLY A 328 -12.70 15.51 9.05
CA GLY A 328 -13.90 14.72 8.69
C GLY A 328 -14.00 14.14 7.25
N SER A 329 -13.08 14.43 6.33
CA SER A 329 -13.12 13.96 4.93
C SER A 329 -12.18 12.79 4.61
N VAL A 330 -11.44 12.30 5.61
CA VAL A 330 -10.25 11.45 5.36
C VAL A 330 -10.48 9.99 5.75
N GLN A 331 -11.54 9.71 6.52
CA GLN A 331 -11.83 8.41 7.11
C GLN A 331 -12.71 7.55 6.20
N ARG A 332 -12.13 7.02 5.12
CA ARG A 332 -12.78 6.04 4.24
C ARG A 332 -11.89 4.83 4.01
N PHE A 333 -12.43 3.64 4.24
CA PHE A 333 -11.79 2.38 3.91
C PHE A 333 -12.74 1.46 3.14
N HIS A 334 -12.23 0.84 2.08
CA HIS A 334 -12.95 -0.17 1.29
C HIS A 334 -12.04 -1.37 1.00
N ALA A 335 -12.50 -2.57 1.34
CA ALA A 335 -11.92 -3.85 0.96
C ALA A 335 -12.95 -4.67 0.18
N GLU A 336 -12.55 -5.25 -0.94
CA GLU A 336 -13.46 -5.97 -1.84
C GLU A 336 -12.79 -7.20 -2.46
N ASP A 337 -13.48 -8.34 -2.49
CA ASP A 337 -13.00 -9.59 -3.12
C ASP A 337 -11.63 -10.04 -2.57
N ILE A 338 -11.49 -10.01 -1.24
CA ILE A 338 -10.24 -10.37 -0.56
C ILE A 338 -10.43 -11.62 0.29
N ARG A 339 -9.57 -12.61 0.06
CA ARG A 339 -9.39 -13.74 0.97
C ARG A 339 -8.29 -13.45 1.99
N PHE A 340 -8.65 -13.46 3.27
CA PHE A 340 -7.75 -13.36 4.42
C PHE A 340 -7.49 -14.73 5.04
N GLU A 341 -6.26 -14.96 5.51
CA GLU A 341 -5.93 -16.13 6.33
C GLU A 341 -5.55 -15.70 7.75
N VAL A 342 -6.53 -15.75 8.66
CA VAL A 342 -6.34 -15.50 10.10
C VAL A 342 -5.74 -16.76 10.75
N ARG A 343 -4.42 -16.79 10.92
CA ARG A 343 -3.69 -18.00 11.36
C ARG A 343 -3.51 -18.13 12.88
N GLY A 344 -4.00 -17.17 13.66
CA GLY A 344 -3.96 -17.21 15.11
C GLY A 344 -4.63 -15.99 15.76
N PRO A 345 -4.72 -15.97 17.10
CA PRO A 345 -5.32 -14.85 17.84
C PRO A 345 -4.53 -13.53 17.72
N ASP A 346 -3.26 -13.61 17.29
CA ASP A 346 -2.37 -12.47 17.08
C ASP A 346 -2.44 -11.90 15.64
N THR A 347 -3.36 -12.39 14.80
CA THR A 347 -3.56 -11.89 13.43
C THR A 347 -4.89 -11.15 13.33
N LEU A 348 -4.83 -9.90 12.88
CA LEU A 348 -5.99 -9.04 12.68
C LEU A 348 -6.19 -8.72 11.20
N VAL A 349 -7.44 -8.75 10.76
CA VAL A 349 -7.85 -8.14 9.50
C VAL A 349 -7.80 -6.62 9.65
N ILE A 350 -8.45 -6.08 10.68
CA ILE A 350 -8.51 -4.64 10.93
C ILE A 350 -8.42 -4.30 12.41
N ASP A 351 -7.69 -3.23 12.72
CA ASP A 351 -7.68 -2.55 14.02
C ASP A 351 -7.93 -1.05 13.80
N CYS A 352 -9.15 -0.59 14.04
CA CYS A 352 -9.60 0.76 13.68
C CYS A 352 -10.07 1.55 14.91
N ALA A 353 -9.52 2.75 15.08
CA ALA A 353 -9.84 3.68 16.16
C ALA A 353 -10.58 4.93 15.67
N TRP A 354 -10.81 5.10 14.37
CA TRP A 354 -11.49 6.26 13.78
C TRP A 354 -12.78 6.61 14.51
N GLU A 355 -13.04 7.90 14.77
CA GLU A 355 -14.28 8.32 15.42
C GLU A 355 -15.43 8.63 14.46
N SER A 356 -15.16 8.64 13.15
CA SER A 356 -16.15 8.92 12.12
C SER A 356 -15.80 8.23 10.80
N GLY A 357 -16.55 8.52 9.75
CA GLY A 357 -16.27 8.00 8.40
C GLY A 357 -16.87 6.62 8.14
N THR A 358 -16.24 5.86 7.24
CA THR A 358 -16.78 4.59 6.72
C THR A 358 -15.71 3.51 6.61
N VAL A 359 -16.10 2.29 6.97
CA VAL A 359 -15.32 1.05 6.79
C VAL A 359 -16.22 0.05 6.09
N HIS A 360 -15.86 -0.35 4.87
CA HIS A 360 -16.66 -1.28 4.07
C HIS A 360 -15.83 -2.49 3.65
N PHE A 361 -16.34 -3.67 3.96
CA PHE A 361 -15.87 -4.96 3.44
C PHE A 361 -16.96 -5.53 2.54
N ASN A 362 -16.62 -5.85 1.29
CA ASN A 362 -17.52 -6.40 0.29
C ASN A 362 -16.97 -7.72 -0.23
N ASP A 363 -17.75 -8.80 -0.20
CA ASP A 363 -17.37 -10.12 -0.71
C ASP A 363 -15.99 -10.59 -0.21
N CYS A 364 -15.72 -10.39 1.08
CA CYS A 364 -14.47 -10.79 1.72
C CYS A 364 -14.64 -12.12 2.47
N ASP A 365 -13.58 -12.92 2.54
CA ASP A 365 -13.57 -14.22 3.23
C ASP A 365 -12.36 -14.34 4.17
N ASP A 366 -12.60 -14.45 5.48
CA ASP A 366 -11.55 -14.74 6.47
C ASP A 366 -11.66 -16.13 7.12
N THR A 367 -12.51 -17.00 6.57
CA THR A 367 -12.87 -18.30 7.16
C THR A 367 -11.91 -19.44 6.86
N ALA A 368 -10.83 -19.19 6.10
CA ALA A 368 -9.86 -20.20 5.67
C ALA A 368 -9.28 -21.05 6.83
N HIS A 369 -9.27 -20.52 8.06
CA HIS A 369 -8.85 -21.23 9.26
C HIS A 369 -9.92 -21.30 10.36
N ALA A 370 -11.19 -21.06 10.05
CA ALA A 370 -12.30 -21.10 11.01
C ALA A 370 -12.50 -22.48 11.67
N PHE A 371 -11.99 -23.56 11.04
CA PHE A 371 -12.04 -24.92 11.58
C PHE A 371 -10.99 -25.21 12.68
N LYS A 372 -10.09 -24.27 12.97
CA LYS A 372 -9.02 -24.46 13.97
C LYS A 372 -9.52 -24.13 15.39
N ASP A 373 -8.94 -24.80 16.39
CA ASP A 373 -9.34 -24.65 17.80
C ASP A 373 -9.20 -23.22 18.34
N PHE A 374 -8.27 -22.42 17.81
CA PHE A 374 -8.12 -21.01 18.22
C PHE A 374 -9.19 -20.09 17.63
N ALA A 375 -9.85 -20.49 16.53
CA ALA A 375 -10.69 -19.61 15.73
C ALA A 375 -11.86 -19.03 16.54
N PRO A 376 -12.58 -19.79 17.38
CA PRO A 376 -13.63 -19.23 18.24
C PRO A 376 -13.12 -18.14 19.20
N GLY A 377 -11.87 -18.23 19.64
CA GLY A 377 -11.24 -17.24 20.52
C GLY A 377 -10.62 -16.05 19.79
N SER A 378 -10.56 -16.07 18.47
CA SER A 378 -9.93 -15.01 17.68
C SER A 378 -10.80 -13.75 17.62
N ARG A 379 -10.16 -12.60 17.38
CA ARG A 379 -10.80 -11.28 17.23
C ARG A 379 -10.26 -10.56 16.00
N PRO A 380 -10.56 -11.02 14.77
CA PRO A 380 -9.86 -10.54 13.58
C PRO A 380 -10.22 -9.10 13.24
N HIS A 381 -11.40 -8.63 13.63
CA HIS A 381 -11.88 -7.27 13.39
C HIS A 381 -12.08 -6.53 14.71
N ARG A 382 -11.35 -5.43 14.89
CA ARG A 382 -11.39 -4.62 16.10
C ARG A 382 -11.71 -3.17 15.79
N TYR A 383 -12.75 -2.66 16.44
CA TYR A 383 -13.15 -1.26 16.41
C TYR A 383 -13.10 -0.71 17.82
N ARG A 384 -12.28 0.32 18.01
CA ARG A 384 -11.98 0.89 19.32
C ARG A 384 -11.91 2.43 19.27
N PRO A 385 -13.00 3.09 18.81
CA PRO A 385 -13.07 4.54 18.84
C PRO A 385 -13.17 5.07 20.27
N THR A 386 -12.81 6.34 20.44
CA THR A 386 -13.09 7.11 21.67
C THR A 386 -14.38 7.93 21.56
N GLY A 387 -14.97 8.03 20.36
CA GLY A 387 -16.22 8.71 20.04
C GLY A 387 -17.24 7.83 19.30
N PRO A 388 -18.10 8.40 18.44
CA PRO A 388 -19.17 7.67 17.73
C PRO A 388 -18.71 6.52 16.85
N GLY A 389 -17.46 6.51 16.40
CA GLY A 389 -16.90 5.47 15.54
C GLY A 389 -17.33 5.57 14.06
N PRO A 390 -16.71 4.80 13.15
CA PRO A 390 -17.11 4.77 11.76
C PRO A 390 -18.44 4.02 11.59
N LEU A 391 -19.09 4.26 10.45
CA LEU A 391 -20.10 3.36 9.92
C LEU A 391 -19.41 2.15 9.31
N VAL A 392 -19.64 0.98 9.88
CA VAL A 392 -19.05 -0.29 9.44
C VAL A 392 -20.09 -1.09 8.66
N ARG A 393 -19.71 -1.55 7.47
CA ARG A 393 -20.55 -2.44 6.67
C ARG A 393 -19.75 -3.64 6.20
N TYR A 394 -20.33 -4.82 6.37
CA TYR A 394 -19.92 -6.06 5.74
C TYR A 394 -21.03 -6.46 4.78
N ASP A 395 -20.71 -6.67 3.52
CA ASP A 395 -21.67 -7.04 2.47
C ASP A 395 -21.21 -8.34 1.82
N SER A 396 -22.05 -9.38 1.93
CA SER A 396 -21.83 -10.69 1.32
C SER A 396 -20.52 -11.38 1.75
N CYS A 397 -20.05 -11.13 2.97
CA CYS A 397 -18.79 -11.68 3.48
C CYS A 397 -18.94 -13.06 4.16
N GLN A 398 -17.84 -13.79 4.25
CA GLN A 398 -17.68 -14.96 5.11
C GLN A 398 -16.70 -14.61 6.24
N LEU A 399 -17.18 -14.66 7.48
CA LEU A 399 -16.47 -14.09 8.64
C LEU A 399 -16.29 -15.10 9.76
N SER A 400 -15.17 -15.03 10.48
CA SER A 400 -14.75 -15.98 11.51
C SER A 400 -14.39 -15.31 12.84
N GLY A 401 -14.36 -16.10 13.90
CA GLY A 401 -14.12 -15.61 15.26
C GLY A 401 -15.19 -14.62 15.70
N LYS A 402 -14.80 -13.60 16.48
CA LYS A 402 -15.71 -12.53 16.89
C LYS A 402 -15.20 -11.16 16.49
N HIS A 403 -16.12 -10.24 16.28
CA HIS A 403 -15.81 -8.84 15.99
C HIS A 403 -16.02 -8.00 17.25
N THR A 404 -15.03 -7.17 17.62
CA THR A 404 -15.14 -6.32 18.81
C THR A 404 -15.44 -4.88 18.46
N TYR A 405 -16.42 -4.31 19.16
CA TYR A 405 -16.89 -2.94 19.04
C TYR A 405 -16.86 -2.28 20.42
N ARG A 406 -15.73 -1.66 20.75
CA ARG A 406 -15.61 -0.99 22.05
C ARG A 406 -16.55 0.23 22.09
N PRO A 407 -17.47 0.31 23.07
CA PRO A 407 -18.30 1.50 23.24
C PRO A 407 -17.44 2.67 23.73
N ALA A 408 -17.74 3.87 23.23
CA ALA A 408 -17.32 5.13 23.82
C ALA A 408 -18.27 5.41 25.00
N GLY A 409 -17.69 5.73 26.17
CA GLY A 409 -18.35 5.83 27.49
C GLY A 409 -19.88 5.94 27.46
N ASP A 410 -20.39 7.09 27.01
CA ASP A 410 -21.78 7.56 27.16
C ASP A 410 -22.80 6.87 26.22
N GLY A 411 -22.53 5.64 25.75
CA GLY A 411 -23.41 4.90 24.81
C GLY A 411 -23.17 5.24 23.34
N GLY A 412 -22.03 5.90 23.04
CA GLY A 412 -21.51 6.02 21.68
C GLY A 412 -20.73 4.75 21.27
N GLY A 413 -20.56 4.52 19.98
CA GLY A 413 -19.77 3.38 19.49
C GLY A 413 -20.04 3.12 18.01
N PRO A 414 -19.17 2.39 17.31
CA PRO A 414 -19.33 2.15 15.88
C PRO A 414 -20.68 1.50 15.61
N ALA A 415 -21.39 1.97 14.59
CA ALA A 415 -22.55 1.25 14.07
C ALA A 415 -22.07 0.23 13.04
N ALA A 416 -22.53 -1.01 13.14
CA ALA A 416 -22.13 -2.07 12.23
C ALA A 416 -23.34 -2.75 11.60
N ARG A 417 -23.21 -3.05 10.30
CA ARG A 417 -24.21 -3.79 9.55
C ARG A 417 -23.57 -4.96 8.81
N TYR A 418 -24.13 -6.15 8.99
CA TYR A 418 -23.76 -7.38 8.31
C TYR A 418 -24.87 -7.76 7.35
N ASP A 419 -24.69 -7.43 6.08
CA ASP A 419 -25.61 -7.78 5.00
C ASP A 419 -25.16 -9.09 4.37
N MET A 420 -26.04 -10.09 4.30
CA MET A 420 -25.79 -11.34 3.57
C MET A 420 -24.53 -12.10 4.00
N CYS A 421 -24.08 -11.91 5.24
CA CYS A 421 -22.84 -12.51 5.73
C CYS A 421 -23.06 -13.93 6.30
N LEU A 422 -22.10 -14.82 6.06
CA LEU A 422 -21.99 -16.09 6.74
C LEU A 422 -21.04 -15.94 7.94
N LEU A 423 -21.51 -16.37 9.11
CA LEU A 423 -20.76 -16.28 10.37
C LEU A 423 -20.27 -17.67 10.76
N ALA A 424 -18.96 -17.83 10.88
CA ALA A 424 -18.33 -19.02 11.41
C ALA A 424 -18.04 -18.87 12.90
N ASN A 425 -17.96 -20.00 13.61
CA ASN A 425 -17.65 -20.12 15.04
C ASN A 425 -18.71 -19.62 16.03
N HIS A 426 -19.48 -18.58 15.72
CA HIS A 426 -20.49 -17.99 16.63
C HIS A 426 -21.80 -17.65 15.90
N GLY A 427 -22.92 -17.74 16.61
CA GLY A 427 -24.22 -17.23 16.17
C GLY A 427 -24.29 -15.70 16.23
N GLN A 428 -25.33 -15.09 15.65
CA GLN A 428 -25.48 -13.63 15.56
C GLN A 428 -25.44 -12.95 16.95
N GLU A 429 -26.01 -13.62 17.94
CA GLU A 429 -26.09 -13.19 19.34
C GLU A 429 -24.72 -13.08 20.02
N ASP A 430 -23.74 -13.87 19.58
CA ASP A 430 -22.42 -13.98 20.22
C ASP A 430 -21.27 -13.51 19.32
N PHE A 431 -21.54 -13.26 18.03
CA PHE A 431 -20.54 -12.93 17.02
C PHE A 431 -19.91 -11.56 17.25
N ALA A 432 -20.69 -10.58 17.70
CA ALA A 432 -20.21 -9.24 17.97
C ALA A 432 -20.18 -8.93 19.48
N GLU A 433 -19.07 -8.35 19.94
CA GLU A 433 -18.86 -8.01 21.35
C GLU A 433 -18.81 -6.49 21.55
N GLY A 434 -19.53 -5.98 22.55
CA GLY A 434 -19.51 -4.56 22.94
C GLY A 434 -20.80 -3.83 22.60
N ALA A 435 -20.77 -2.80 21.74
CA ALA A 435 -21.92 -1.94 21.38
C ALA A 435 -23.01 -2.66 20.54
N THR A 436 -23.55 -3.76 21.06
CA THR A 436 -24.42 -4.71 20.34
C THR A 436 -25.75 -4.10 19.92
N GLU A 437 -26.25 -3.07 20.60
CA GLU A 437 -27.47 -2.34 20.26
C GLU A 437 -27.38 -1.56 18.94
N ARG A 438 -26.16 -1.35 18.43
CA ARG A 438 -25.87 -0.64 17.16
C ARG A 438 -25.44 -1.59 16.05
N ILE A 439 -25.61 -2.89 16.28
CA ILE A 439 -25.21 -3.94 15.36
C ILE A 439 -26.46 -4.57 14.76
N ARG A 440 -26.48 -4.66 13.42
CA ARG A 440 -27.58 -5.25 12.68
C ARG A 440 -27.09 -6.34 11.75
N TYR A 441 -27.76 -7.47 11.76
CA TYR A 441 -27.62 -8.53 10.76
C TYR A 441 -28.82 -8.46 9.82
N VAL A 442 -28.58 -8.63 8.52
CA VAL A 442 -29.62 -8.59 7.49
C VAL A 442 -29.45 -9.78 6.56
N ASP A 443 -30.48 -10.61 6.46
CA ASP A 443 -30.50 -11.76 5.56
C ASP A 443 -31.03 -11.42 4.15
N CYS A 444 -31.13 -12.43 3.28
CA CYS A 444 -31.61 -12.27 1.90
C CYS A 444 -33.08 -11.84 1.79
N ARG A 445 -33.80 -11.86 2.91
CA ARG A 445 -35.20 -11.46 3.02
C ARG A 445 -35.33 -10.08 3.67
N GLY A 446 -34.22 -9.41 3.96
CA GLY A 446 -34.19 -8.10 4.59
C GLY A 446 -34.56 -8.12 6.08
N ARG A 447 -34.54 -9.30 6.72
CA ARG A 447 -34.84 -9.45 8.14
C ARG A 447 -33.62 -9.14 8.98
#